data_AF-A0A962NAN5-F1
#
_entry.id   AF-A0A962NAN5-F1
#
_cell.length_a   1.000
_cell.length_b   1.000
_cell.length_c   1.000
_cell.angle_alpha   90.00
_cell.angle_beta   90.00
_cell.angle_gamma   90.00
#
_symmetry.space_group_name_H-M   'P 1'
#
loop_
_entity.id
_entity.type
_entity.pdbx_description
1 polymer ?
#
loop_
_entity_poly.entity_id
_entity_poly.type
_entity_poly.pdbx_seq_one_letter_code
_entity_poly.pdbx_strand_id
1 'polypeptide(L)'
;MTYSTIADLFQPEPGRWGLRGDPYLWQEMAEHFRQAPLPTDLRDLAQQLVDAFEQLTGQSLSTAGNLHLPRHAHGGMSSGGIATQHWREHLLPLLLTRFRDQLQG
;
A
#
# COMPACT_ATOMS: atom_id res chain seq x y z
N MET A 1 2.72 1.57 19.72
CA MET A 1 1.58 0.82 19.14
C MET A 1 2.08 -0.58 18.85
N THR A 2 1.43 -1.62 19.34
CA THR A 2 1.77 -3.00 19.01
C THR A 2 0.94 -3.43 17.81
N TYR A 3 1.56 -3.54 16.64
CA TYR A 3 0.90 -4.08 15.45
C TYR A 3 0.83 -5.62 15.59
N SER A 4 -0.31 -6.21 15.25
CA SER A 4 -0.53 -7.67 15.31
C SER A 4 -0.68 -8.29 13.91
N THR A 5 -1.12 -7.47 12.96
CA THR A 5 -1.34 -7.83 11.55
C THR A 5 -0.63 -6.85 10.63
N ILE A 6 -0.43 -7.26 9.36
CA ILE A 6 0.08 -6.34 8.33
C ILE A 6 -0.87 -5.16 8.14
N ALA A 7 -2.19 -5.35 8.27
CA ALA A 7 -3.17 -4.28 8.16
C ALA A 7 -2.97 -3.16 9.19
N ASP A 8 -2.50 -3.49 10.40
CA ASP A 8 -2.28 -2.47 11.43
C ASP A 8 -1.19 -1.46 11.01
N LEU A 9 -0.24 -1.88 10.15
CA LEU A 9 0.79 -0.99 9.59
C LEU A 9 0.20 0.11 8.69
N PHE A 10 -1.01 -0.05 8.18
CA PHE A 10 -1.70 0.95 7.34
C PHE A 10 -2.26 2.11 8.16
N GLN A 11 -2.17 2.03 9.50
CA GLN A 11 -2.61 3.09 10.41
C GLN A 11 -1.42 3.75 11.12
N PRO A 12 -1.40 5.09 11.25
CA PRO A 12 -2.33 6.05 10.64
C PRO A 12 -2.14 6.15 9.11
N GLU A 13 -3.07 6.80 8.41
CA GLU A 13 -2.87 7.14 6.99
C GLU A 13 -1.64 8.05 6.77
N PRO A 14 -0.97 7.98 5.61
CA PRO A 14 0.09 8.90 5.24
C PRO A 14 -0.44 10.33 5.08
N GLY A 15 0.38 11.33 5.41
CA GLY A 15 0.01 12.74 5.25
C GLY A 15 -0.06 13.24 3.79
N ARG A 16 0.42 12.45 2.82
CA ARG A 16 0.45 12.83 1.40
C ARG A 16 0.21 11.64 0.47
N TRP A 17 -0.66 11.86 -0.50
CA TRP A 17 -1.01 10.94 -1.58
C TRP A 17 -0.45 11.43 -2.93
N GLY A 18 -0.26 10.52 -3.89
CA GLY A 18 0.18 10.87 -5.25
C GLY A 18 -0.99 11.25 -6.15
N LEU A 19 -2.03 10.41 -6.19
CA LEU A 19 -3.26 10.58 -6.96
C LEU A 19 -4.50 10.22 -6.15
N ARG A 20 -5.67 10.57 -6.69
CA ARG A 20 -6.98 10.38 -6.03
C ARG A 20 -7.38 8.93 -5.81
N GLY A 21 -6.80 7.97 -6.53
CA GLY A 21 -7.03 6.54 -6.33
C GLY A 21 -6.17 5.94 -5.21
N ASP A 22 -5.05 6.56 -4.84
CA ASP A 22 -4.11 5.99 -3.87
C ASP A 22 -4.74 5.73 -2.49
N PRO A 23 -5.59 6.62 -1.92
CA PRO A 23 -6.25 6.34 -0.64
C PRO A 23 -7.16 5.10 -0.71
N TYR A 24 -7.82 4.88 -1.85
CA TYR A 24 -8.71 3.72 -2.02
C TYR A 24 -7.92 2.42 -2.14
N LEU A 25 -6.82 2.41 -2.88
CA LEU A 25 -5.94 1.25 -2.96
C LEU A 25 -5.24 0.98 -1.62
N TRP A 26 -4.88 2.02 -0.86
CA TRP A 26 -4.37 1.88 0.51
C TRP A 26 -5.37 1.17 1.42
N GLN A 27 -6.63 1.58 1.40
CA GLN A 27 -7.69 0.92 2.16
C GLN A 27 -7.98 -0.49 1.64
N GLU A 28 -7.98 -0.72 0.31
CA GLU A 28 -8.15 -2.05 -0.30
C GLU A 28 -7.03 -3.02 0.13
N MET A 29 -5.78 -2.55 0.18
CA MET A 29 -4.64 -3.33 0.68
C MET A 29 -4.73 -3.59 2.20
N ALA A 30 -5.10 -2.60 3.00
CA ALA A 30 -5.32 -2.79 4.44
C ALA A 30 -6.40 -3.86 4.68
N GLU A 31 -7.49 -3.81 3.92
CA GLU A 31 -8.59 -4.77 3.98
C GLU A 31 -8.16 -6.17 3.54
N HIS A 32 -7.33 -6.27 2.49
CA HIS A 32 -6.72 -7.52 2.03
C HIS A 32 -5.88 -8.19 3.13
N PHE A 33 -5.14 -7.39 3.92
CA PHE A 33 -4.26 -7.88 4.97
C PHE A 33 -4.89 -7.98 6.37
N ARG A 34 -6.20 -7.78 6.51
CA ARG A 34 -6.89 -7.68 7.82
C ARG A 34 -6.65 -8.85 8.76
N GLN A 35 -6.43 -10.04 8.21
CA GLN A 35 -6.16 -11.27 8.96
C GLN A 35 -4.74 -11.81 8.74
N ALA A 36 -3.91 -11.11 7.98
CA ALA A 36 -2.55 -11.51 7.70
C ALA A 36 -1.66 -11.17 8.90
N PRO A 37 -1.05 -12.16 9.57
CA PRO A 37 -0.12 -11.89 10.66
C PRO A 37 1.09 -11.13 10.14
N LEU A 38 1.77 -10.39 11.02
CA LEU A 38 3.06 -9.80 10.67
C LEU A 38 4.06 -10.90 10.31
N PRO A 39 4.86 -10.71 9.24
CA PRO A 39 5.94 -11.64 8.91
C PRO A 39 7.08 -11.53 9.92
N THR A 40 8.06 -12.42 9.81
CA THR A 40 9.23 -12.45 10.69
C THR A 40 10.33 -11.46 10.29
N ASP A 41 10.34 -11.00 9.03
CA ASP A 41 11.35 -10.08 8.53
C ASP A 41 10.85 -9.11 7.45
N LEU A 42 11.68 -8.10 7.17
CA LEU A 42 11.38 -7.02 6.24
C LEU A 42 11.26 -7.46 4.78
N ARG A 43 11.99 -8.52 4.37
CA ARG A 43 11.95 -9.01 2.99
C ARG A 43 10.59 -9.64 2.72
N ASP A 44 10.11 -10.46 3.64
CA ASP A 44 8.81 -11.10 3.52
C ASP A 44 7.67 -10.09 3.53
N LEU A 45 7.77 -9.02 4.33
CA LEU A 45 6.81 -7.92 4.28
C LEU A 45 6.84 -7.21 2.93
N ALA A 46 8.04 -6.87 2.44
CA ALA A 46 8.18 -6.18 1.16
C ALA A 46 7.59 -6.99 0.01
N GLN A 47 7.85 -8.30 -0.04
CA GLN A 47 7.30 -9.18 -1.06
C GLN A 47 5.78 -9.24 -1.00
N GLN A 48 5.20 -9.46 0.18
CA GLN A 48 3.74 -9.52 0.34
C GLN A 48 3.07 -8.21 -0.10
N LEU A 49 3.63 -7.06 0.27
CA LEU A 49 3.07 -5.77 -0.12
C LEU A 49 3.15 -5.54 -1.64
N VAL A 50 4.24 -5.95 -2.29
CA VAL A 50 4.36 -5.91 -3.77
C VAL A 50 3.33 -6.84 -4.39
N ASP A 51 3.24 -8.09 -3.93
CA ASP A 51 2.29 -9.08 -4.47
C ASP A 51 0.84 -8.60 -4.34
N ALA A 52 0.47 -8.02 -3.19
CA ALA A 52 -0.87 -7.45 -3.00
C ALA A 52 -1.12 -6.24 -3.90
N PHE A 53 -0.13 -5.36 -4.10
CA PHE A 53 -0.26 -4.27 -5.06
C PHE A 53 -0.52 -4.82 -6.47
N GLU A 54 0.25 -5.80 -6.92
CA GLU A 54 0.10 -6.38 -8.26
C GLU A 54 -1.22 -7.14 -8.41
N GLN A 55 -1.62 -7.91 -7.40
CA GLN A 55 -2.88 -8.65 -7.38
C GLN A 55 -4.10 -7.73 -7.44
N LEU A 56 -4.09 -6.63 -6.67
CA LEU A 56 -5.22 -5.72 -6.63
C LEU A 56 -5.24 -4.82 -7.86
N THR A 57 -4.10 -4.25 -8.27
CA THR A 57 -4.06 -3.33 -9.42
C THR A 57 -4.10 -4.04 -10.77
N GLY A 58 -3.75 -5.34 -10.80
CA GLY A 58 -3.57 -6.11 -12.03
C GLY A 58 -2.35 -5.68 -12.86
N GLN A 59 -1.44 -4.88 -12.29
CA GLN A 59 -0.28 -4.31 -12.97
C GLN A 59 0.94 -4.34 -12.05
N SER A 60 2.13 -4.48 -12.62
CA SER A 60 3.33 -4.49 -11.81
C SER A 60 3.54 -3.15 -11.12
N LEU A 61 4.03 -3.17 -9.88
CA LEU A 61 4.51 -1.96 -9.20
C LEU A 61 5.64 -1.27 -9.98
N SER A 62 6.39 -2.04 -10.79
CA SER A 62 7.46 -1.53 -11.65
C SER A 62 6.95 -0.72 -12.86
N THR A 63 5.65 -0.79 -13.17
CA THR A 63 5.04 -0.13 -14.33
C THR A 63 5.31 1.37 -14.32
N ALA A 64 5.82 1.89 -15.43
CA ALA A 64 6.10 3.31 -15.59
C ALA A 64 4.80 4.12 -15.69
N GLY A 65 4.76 5.28 -15.04
CA GLY A 65 3.61 6.20 -15.10
C GLY A 65 2.51 5.88 -14.08
N ASN A 66 1.29 6.33 -14.38
CA ASN A 66 0.15 6.16 -13.48
C ASN A 66 -0.76 5.06 -13.99
N LEU A 67 -1.30 4.25 -13.08
CA LEU A 67 -2.36 3.30 -13.41
C LEU A 67 -3.72 3.97 -13.27
N HIS A 68 -4.72 3.39 -13.91
CA HIS A 68 -6.11 3.79 -13.69
C HIS A 68 -6.90 2.56 -13.28
N LEU A 69 -7.50 2.62 -12.08
CA LEU A 69 -8.40 1.61 -11.55
C LEU A 69 -9.84 2.16 -11.58
N PRO A 70 -10.67 1.74 -12.55
CA PRO A 70 -12.04 2.24 -12.69
C PRO A 70 -12.89 2.03 -11.43
N ARG A 71 -12.63 0.98 -10.64
CA ARG A 71 -13.35 0.73 -9.37
C ARG A 71 -13.05 1.74 -8.27
N HIS A 72 -11.99 2.53 -8.41
CA HIS A 72 -11.66 3.66 -7.53
C HIS A 72 -12.02 5.01 -8.16
N ALA A 73 -12.70 5.00 -9.31
CA ALA A 73 -13.17 6.21 -9.98
C ALA A 73 -14.51 6.64 -9.38
N HIS A 74 -14.49 7.72 -8.59
CA HIS A 74 -15.69 8.33 -8.00
C HIS A 74 -16.12 9.63 -8.72
N GLY A 75 -15.69 9.82 -9.98
CA GLY A 75 -16.04 10.96 -10.83
C GLY A 75 -14.96 12.05 -10.93
N GLY A 76 -14.93 12.75 -12.08
CA GLY A 76 -13.96 13.80 -12.41
C GLY A 76 -12.69 13.29 -13.14
N MET A 77 -11.95 14.19 -13.78
CA MET A 77 -10.66 13.84 -14.39
C MET A 77 -9.70 13.34 -13.30
N SER A 78 -8.96 12.24 -13.53
CA SER A 78 -8.06 11.59 -12.55
C SER A 78 -8.71 10.82 -11.39
N SER A 79 -10.02 10.58 -11.40
CA SER A 79 -10.63 9.64 -10.44
C SER A 79 -10.07 8.23 -10.67
N GLY A 80 -9.69 7.51 -9.61
CA GLY A 80 -9.15 6.16 -9.72
C GLY A 80 -7.70 6.04 -10.23
N GLY A 81 -6.99 7.16 -10.40
CA GLY A 81 -5.58 7.14 -10.76
C GLY A 81 -4.70 6.67 -9.60
N ILE A 82 -3.75 5.77 -9.86
CA ILE A 82 -2.74 5.25 -8.92
C ILE A 82 -1.36 5.71 -9.36
N ALA A 83 -0.61 6.35 -8.45
CA ALA A 83 0.74 6.82 -8.74
C ALA A 83 1.76 5.73 -8.39
N THR A 84 2.14 4.85 -9.34
CA THR A 84 3.07 3.74 -9.06
C THR A 84 4.39 4.24 -8.47
N GLN A 85 4.88 5.38 -8.95
CA GLN A 85 6.08 6.01 -8.41
C GLN A 85 5.92 6.39 -6.93
N HIS A 86 4.79 7.01 -6.55
CA HIS A 86 4.53 7.38 -5.16
C HIS A 86 4.39 6.15 -4.25
N TRP A 87 3.80 5.07 -4.77
CA TRP A 87 3.75 3.79 -4.07
C TRP A 87 5.14 3.21 -3.80
N ARG A 88 6.03 3.19 -4.81
CA ARG A 88 7.40 2.70 -4.68
C ARG A 88 8.27 3.55 -3.76
N GLU A 89 8.17 4.87 -3.86
CA GLU A 89 9.13 5.78 -3.23
C GLU A 89 8.68 6.24 -1.84
N HIS A 90 7.37 6.16 -1.53
CA HIS A 90 6.83 6.73 -0.29
C HIS A 90 5.90 5.79 0.47
N LEU A 91 4.89 5.19 -0.18
CA LEU A 91 3.86 4.44 0.55
C LEU A 91 4.35 3.08 1.06
N LEU A 92 5.01 2.29 0.20
CA LEU A 92 5.60 1.01 0.63
C LEU A 92 6.76 1.21 1.62
N PRO A 93 7.72 2.13 1.38
CA PRO A 93 8.77 2.43 2.36
C PRO A 93 8.24 2.88 3.72
N LEU A 94 7.10 3.57 3.78
CA LEU A 94 6.44 3.94 5.03
C LEU A 94 6.01 2.70 5.83
N LEU A 95 5.35 1.74 5.18
CA LEU A 95 4.91 0.49 5.83
C LEU A 95 6.11 -0.33 6.32
N LEU A 96 7.16 -0.44 5.52
CA LEU A 96 8.40 -1.12 5.91
C LEU A 96 9.09 -0.44 7.09
N THR A 97 9.09 0.90 7.13
CA THR A 97 9.64 1.67 8.26
C THR A 97 8.86 1.40 9.53
N ARG A 98 7.52 1.43 9.49
CA ARG A 98 6.66 1.13 10.64
C ARG A 98 6.95 -0.26 11.22
N PHE A 99 7.11 -1.25 10.36
CA PHE A 99 7.41 -2.61 10.78
C PHE A 99 8.84 -2.74 11.35
N ARG A 100 9.83 -2.11 10.72
CA ARG A 100 11.20 -2.09 11.25
C ARG A 100 11.25 -1.49 12.66
N ASP A 101 10.57 -0.37 12.86
CA ASP A 101 10.57 0.32 14.16
C ASP A 101 9.88 -0.54 15.24
N GLN A 102 8.91 -1.38 14.88
CA GLN A 102 8.32 -2.37 15.78
C GLN A 102 9.32 -3.48 16.16
N LEU A 103 10.11 -3.99 15.23
CA LEU A 103 11.10 -5.05 15.54
C LEU A 103 12.20 -4.57 16.51
N GLN A 104 12.38 -3.26 16.65
CA GLN A 104 13.38 -2.64 17.52
C GLN A 104 12.85 -2.22 18.89
N GLY A 105 11.53 -2.32 19.12
CA GLY A 105 10.85 -1.96 20.37
C GLY A 105 10.37 -3.17 21.14
#